data_AF-A0A850I793-F1
#
_entry.id   AF-A0A850I793-F1
#
_cell.length_a   1.000
_cell.length_b   1.000
_cell.length_c   1.000
_cell.angle_alpha   90.00
_cell.angle_beta   90.00
_cell.angle_gamma   90.00
#
_symmetry.space_group_name_H-M   'P 1'
#
loop_
_entity.id
_entity.type
_entity.pdbx_description
1 polymer ?
#
loop_
_entity_poly.entity_id
_entity_poly.type
_entity_poly.pdbx_seq_one_letter_code
_entity_poly.pdbx_strand_id
1 'polypeptide(L)' 'MNSFFHDENVALYRKLIAESESNPSRDDYGHAMLLTLLVEETAKAMQLPRLPDAWCAAPDVWTSGSRHDGPID' A
#
# COMPACT_ATOMS: atom_id res chain seq x y z
N MET A 1 8.35 3.36 -4.81
CA MET A 1 8.55 4.20 -3.60
C MET A 1 7.68 3.78 -2.41
N ASN A 2 6.79 2.79 -2.52
CA ASN A 2 5.91 2.37 -1.40
C ASN A 2 6.59 1.45 -0.37
N SER A 3 7.51 0.57 -0.79
CA SER A 3 8.14 -0.42 0.10
C SER A 3 8.93 0.23 1.25
N PHE A 4 9.59 1.35 0.98
CA PHE A 4 10.36 2.08 1.99
C PHE A 4 9.49 2.58 3.15
N PHE A 5 8.31 3.13 2.83
CA PHE A 5 7.35 3.58 3.85
C PHE A 5 6.73 2.42 4.63
N HIS A 6 6.53 1.25 4.00
CA HIS A 6 6.04 0.07 4.69
C HIS A 6 7.05 -0.44 5.74
N ASP A 7 8.34 -0.52 5.37
CA ASP A 7 9.39 -0.96 6.29
C ASP A 7 9.55 0.01 7.47
N GLU A 8 9.49 1.33 7.23
CA GLU A 8 9.53 2.34 8.28
C GLU A 8 8.30 2.27 9.21
N ASN A 9 7.10 2.08 8.66
CA ASN A 9 5.87 1.93 9.44
C ASN A 9 5.91 0.67 10.32
N VAL A 10 6.36 -0.46 9.78
CA VAL A 10 6.51 -1.71 10.55
C VAL A 10 7.53 -1.53 11.68
N ALA A 11 8.66 -0.90 11.41
CA ALA A 11 9.67 -0.61 12.44
C ALA A 11 9.11 0.30 13.54
N LEU A 12 8.35 1.33 13.16
CA LEU A 12 7.71 2.27 14.09
C LEU A 12 6.68 1.56 14.99
N TYR A 13 5.77 0.77 14.41
CA TYR A 13 4.75 0.06 15.21
C TYR A 13 5.38 -0.93 16.19
N ARG A 14 6.42 -1.66 15.78
CA ARG A 14 7.16 -2.57 16.68
C ARG A 14 7.80 -1.82 17.85
N LYS A 15 8.34 -0.62 17.61
CA LYS A 15 8.91 0.21 18.68
C LYS A 15 7.83 0.70 19.66
N LEU A 16 6.70 1.18 19.15
CA LEU A 16 5.59 1.66 19.99
C LEU A 16 4.96 0.52 20.82
N ILE A 17 4.88 -0.69 20.26
CA ILE A 17 4.42 -1.88 21.00
C ILE A 17 5.37 -2.17 22.16
N ALA A 18 6.69 -2.20 21.93
CA ALA A 18 7.67 -2.46 22.99
C ALA A 18 7.66 -1.39 24.09
N GLU A 19 7.46 -0.12 23.72
CA GLU A 19 7.29 0.98 24.69
C GLU A 19 6.00 0.82 25.50
N SER A 20 4.91 0.44 24.83
CA SER A 20 3.61 0.17 25.45
C SER A 20 3.69 -1.01 26.43
N GLU A 21 4.38 -2.10 26.09
CA GLU A 21 4.59 -3.27 26.98
C GLU A 21 5.42 -2.94 28.22
N SER A 22 6.33 -1.97 28.11
CA SER A 22 7.19 -1.54 29.20
C SER A 22 6.49 -0.56 30.17
N ASN A 23 5.30 -0.06 29.80
CA ASN A 23 4.55 0.88 30.61
C ASN A 23 3.59 0.15 31.57
N PRO A 24 3.72 0.30 32.91
CA PRO A 24 2.81 -0.33 33.86
C PRO A 24 1.40 0.26 33.86
N SER A 25 1.21 1.46 33.27
CA SER A 25 -0.11 2.08 33.02
C SER A 25 -0.48 1.98 31.54
N ARG A 26 -0.20 0.84 30.91
CA ARG A 26 -0.46 0.60 29.50
C ARG A 26 -1.93 0.83 29.17
N ASP A 27 -2.18 1.63 28.13
CA ASP A 27 -3.50 1.72 27.51
C ASP A 27 -3.74 0.48 26.64
N ASP A 28 -4.53 -0.47 27.14
CA ASP A 28 -4.80 -1.74 26.44
C ASP A 28 -5.52 -1.52 25.09
N TYR A 29 -6.33 -0.47 24.98
CA TYR A 29 -7.00 -0.11 23.73
C TYR A 29 -5.98 0.34 22.67
N GLY A 30 -5.12 1.29 23.01
CA GLY A 30 -4.03 1.74 22.15
C GLY A 30 -3.06 0.62 21.81
N HIS A 31 -2.75 -0.26 22.76
CA HIS A 31 -1.91 -1.43 22.52
C HIS A 31 -2.53 -2.41 21.51
N ALA A 32 -3.82 -2.73 21.65
CA ALA A 32 -4.54 -3.58 20.70
C ALA A 32 -4.64 -2.94 19.30
N MET A 33 -4.79 -1.61 19.24
CA MET A 33 -4.77 -0.87 17.98
C MET A 33 -3.40 -0.97 17.29
N LEU A 34 -2.30 -0.83 18.03
CA LEU A 34 -0.94 -0.97 17.47
C LEU A 34 -0.68 -2.37 16.91
N LEU A 35 -1.16 -3.42 17.59
CA LEU A 35 -1.08 -4.79 17.08
C LEU A 35 -1.88 -4.96 15.78
N THR A 36 -3.07 -4.37 15.70
CA THR A 36 -3.92 -4.40 14.49
C THR A 36 -3.21 -3.71 13.32
N LEU A 37 -2.68 -2.50 13.53
CA LEU A 37 -1.97 -1.73 12.51
C LEU A 37 -0.73 -2.47 11.99
N LEU A 38 0.00 -3.17 12.87
CA LEU A 38 1.14 -4.00 12.46
C LEU A 38 0.71 -5.15 11.54
N VAL A 39 -0.40 -5.82 11.85
CA VAL A 39 -0.94 -6.90 11.00
C VAL A 39 -1.42 -6.35 9.66
N GLU A 40 -2.12 -5.22 9.64
CA GLU A 40 -2.58 -4.60 8.39
C GLU A 40 -1.42 -4.17 7.50
N GLU A 41 -0.38 -3.55 8.07
CA GLU A 41 0.77 -3.07 7.31
C GLU A 41 1.62 -4.22 6.75
N THR A 42 1.79 -5.30 7.52
CA THR A 42 2.46 -6.51 7.03
C THR A 42 1.63 -7.25 5.98
N ALA A 43 0.29 -7.25 6.11
CA ALA A 43 -0.61 -7.78 5.09
C ALA A 43 -0.58 -6.96 3.80
N LYS A 44 -0.43 -5.63 3.87
CA LYS A 44 -0.23 -4.78 2.68
C LYS A 44 1.08 -5.07 1.97
N ALA A 45 2.16 -5.36 2.71
CA ALA A 45 3.43 -5.79 2.11
C ALA A 45 3.30 -7.13 1.36
N MET A 46 2.44 -8.04 1.82
CA MET A 46 2.14 -9.30 1.12
C MET A 46 1.14 -9.15 -0.04
N GLN A 47 0.21 -8.18 0.06
CA GLN A 47 -0.81 -7.92 -0.96
C GLN A 47 -0.31 -7.06 -2.11
N LEU A 48 0.83 -6.38 -1.99
CA LEU A 48 1.58 -5.93 -3.15
C LEU A 48 1.92 -7.18 -3.95
N PRO A 49 1.26 -7.44 -5.09
CA PRO A 49 1.76 -8.46 -5.97
C PRO A 49 3.16 -8.00 -6.32
N ARG A 50 4.12 -8.92 -6.40
CA ARG A 50 5.11 -8.77 -7.46
C ARG A 50 4.30 -8.64 -8.74
N LEU A 51 3.93 -7.41 -9.12
CA LEU A 51 3.35 -7.15 -10.42
C LEU A 51 4.36 -7.79 -11.38
N PRO A 52 3.98 -8.83 -12.16
CA PRO A 52 4.81 -9.14 -13.30
C PRO A 52 4.93 -7.84 -14.10
N ASP A 53 6.11 -7.57 -14.64
CA ASP A 53 6.48 -6.41 -15.51
C ASP A 53 5.43 -6.02 -16.59
N ALA A 54 4.39 -6.84 -16.78
CA ALA A 54 3.31 -6.70 -17.73
C ALA A 54 2.37 -5.49 -17.54
N TRP A 55 2.39 -4.77 -16.41
CA TRP A 55 1.55 -3.56 -16.25
C TRP A 55 2.23 -2.27 -16.76
N CYS A 56 3.45 -2.36 -17.31
CA CYS A 56 4.04 -1.27 -18.10
C CYS A 56 3.52 -1.21 -19.56
N ALA A 57 2.64 -2.12 -19.97
CA ALA A 57 2.04 -2.13 -21.31
C ALA A 57 0.51 -1.97 -21.24
N ALA A 58 0.03 -0.88 -20.65
CA ALA A 58 -1.24 -0.32 -21.08
C ALA A 58 -0.91 0.61 -22.26
N PRO A 59 -1.14 0.22 -23.53
CA PRO A 59 -1.10 1.21 -24.59
C PRO A 59 -2.24 2.19 -24.35
N ASP A 60 -1.90 3.47 -24.38
CA ASP A 60 -2.79 4.62 -24.54
C ASP A 60 -4.08 4.27 -25.30
N VAL A 61 -5.16 3.97 -24.57
CA VAL A 61 -6.52 4.04 -25.11
C VAL A 61 -7.20 5.32 -24.62
N TRP A 62 -6.47 6.42 -24.74
CA TRP A 62 -7.09 7.74 -24.64
C TRP A 62 -6.54 8.70 -25.68
N THR A 63 -6.66 8.33 -26.96
CA THR A 63 -6.67 9.34 -28.02
C THR A 63 -7.75 9.04 -29.07
N SER A 64 -8.43 10.11 -29.43
CA SER A 64 -9.18 10.29 -30.68
C SER A 64 -10.55 9.64 -30.75
N GLY A 65 -11.52 10.37 -30.17
CA GLY A 65 -12.69 10.70 -30.96
C GLY A 65 -12.24 11.32 -32.29
N SER A 66 -12.44 10.60 -33.38
CA SER A 66 -12.39 11.12 -34.75
C SER A 66 -13.37 10.29 -35.56
N ARG A 67 -14.63 10.71 -35.50
CA ARG A 67 -15.69 10.25 -36.39
C ARG A 67 -15.22 10.63 -37.80
N HIS A 68 -14.97 9.62 -38.62
CA HIS A 68 -14.55 9.73 -40.02
C HIS A 68 -15.49 10.67 -40.79
N ASP A 69 -14.92 11.72 -41.38
CA ASP A 69 -15.50 12.53 -42.45
C ASP A 69 -14.77 12.14 -43.75
N GLY A 70 -15.45 11.34 -44.59
CA GLY A 70 -15.20 11.02 -46.02
C GLY A 70 -13.76 10.76 -46.53
N PRO A 71 -13.57 10.61 -47.86
CA PRO A 71 -14.44 10.01 -48.88
C PRO A 71 -13.75 8.79 -49.54
N ILE A 72 -14.51 7.90 -50.19
CA ILE A 72 -13.94 6.93 -51.15
C ILE A 72 -14.79 6.99 -52.42
N ASP A 73 -14.10 7.41 -53.50
CA ASP A 73 -14.36 7.40 -54.95
C ASP A 73 -15.79 7.10 -55.47
#